data_AF-A0A0C3BBS3-F1
#
_entry.id   AF-A0A0C3BBS3-F1
#
_cell.length_a   1.000
_cell.length_b   1.000
_cell.length_c   1.000
_cell.angle_alpha   90.00
_cell.angle_beta   90.00
_cell.angle_gamma   90.00
#
_symmetry.space_group_name_H-M   'P 1'
#
loop_
_entity.id
_entity.type
_entity.pdbx_description
1 polymer ?
#
loop_
_entity_poly.entity_id
_entity_poly.type
_entity_poly.pdbx_seq_one_letter_code
_entity_poly.pdbx_strand_id
1 'polypeptide(L)'
;MQQSESIRRYLRTRAMIEDDTKQSDSTDSDSTVKATVQGDPLYLYYRLFTTYIGIPSRKPILPGNRYVGRIRAKSVAPPQTVFLIKRHIFKIEDMTYNPQSALYLSKSCRSALDDGERVSISPGSVGSNPEDPMELVIATYTGSPQIEIVSMKPEYSATPACIIP
;
A
#
# COMPACT_ATOMS: atom_id res chain seq x y z
N MET A 1 -18.05 -13.58 -18.67
CA MET A 1 -19.09 -12.82 -17.93
C MET A 1 -18.99 -12.93 -16.39
N GLN A 2 -18.08 -13.72 -15.81
CA GLN A 2 -18.09 -14.00 -14.37
C GLN A 2 -17.24 -13.04 -13.51
N GLN A 3 -16.35 -12.24 -14.14
CA GLN A 3 -15.42 -11.34 -13.43
C GLN A 3 -16.06 -10.01 -12.99
N SER A 4 -17.17 -9.58 -13.61
CA SER A 4 -17.85 -8.32 -13.28
C SER A 4 -18.63 -8.39 -11.98
N GLU A 5 -19.15 -9.57 -11.62
CA GLU A 5 -19.98 -9.74 -10.43
C GLU A 5 -19.15 -9.74 -9.14
N SER A 6 -17.92 -10.24 -9.18
CA SER A 6 -16.99 -10.18 -8.05
C SER A 6 -16.65 -8.74 -7.67
N ILE A 7 -16.42 -7.89 -8.67
CA ILE A 7 -16.13 -6.46 -8.48
C ILE A 7 -17.37 -5.74 -7.95
N ARG A 8 -18.56 -6.01 -8.53
CA ARG A 8 -19.82 -5.42 -8.07
C ARG A 8 -20.16 -5.79 -6.63
N ARG A 9 -19.94 -7.04 -6.25
CA ARG A 9 -20.19 -7.51 -4.87
C ARG A 9 -19.26 -6.83 -3.87
N TYR A 10 -17.98 -6.66 -4.21
CA TYR A 10 -17.02 -5.94 -3.38
C TYR A 10 -17.39 -4.46 -3.18
N LEU A 11 -17.76 -3.77 -4.27
CA LEU A 11 -18.13 -2.35 -4.22
C LEU A 11 -19.40 -2.09 -3.38
N ARG A 12 -20.37 -3.01 -3.42
CA ARG A 12 -21.64 -2.94 -2.68
C ARG A 12 -21.44 -3.13 -1.18
N THR A 13 -20.65 -4.13 -0.76
CA THR A 13 -20.36 -4.37 0.65
C THR A 13 -19.61 -3.20 1.27
N ARG A 14 -18.72 -2.56 0.51
CA ARG A 14 -17.93 -1.42 1.02
C ARG A 14 -18.76 -0.15 1.23
N ALA A 15 -19.78 0.09 0.40
CA ALA A 15 -20.66 1.27 0.54
C ALA A 15 -21.55 1.21 1.81
N MET A 16 -21.69 0.04 2.44
CA MET A 16 -22.46 -0.10 3.68
C MET A 16 -21.63 0.15 4.95
N ILE A 17 -20.32 0.43 4.83
CA ILE A 17 -19.40 0.63 5.97
C ILE A 17 -19.07 2.13 6.19
N GLU A 18 -19.49 3.00 5.27
CA GLU A 18 -19.28 4.46 5.38
C GLU A 18 -20.60 5.15 5.78
N ASP A 19 -20.91 5.15 7.08
CA ASP A 19 -21.79 6.16 7.69
C ASP A 19 -21.19 6.56 9.05
N ASP A 20 -21.21 7.87 9.30
CA ASP A 20 -20.62 8.59 10.43
C ASP A 20 -19.09 8.55 10.63
N THR A 21 -18.36 9.43 9.95
CA THR A 21 -17.37 10.25 10.67
C THR A 21 -17.30 11.66 10.09
N LYS A 22 -17.72 12.60 10.95
CA LYS A 22 -17.97 14.01 10.69
C LYS A 22 -16.73 14.81 10.29
N GLN A 23 -17.05 15.83 9.51
CA GLN A 23 -16.28 17.02 9.17
C GLN A 23 -15.93 17.88 10.40
N SER A 24 -14.69 18.38 10.45
CA SER A 24 -14.24 19.50 11.31
C SER A 24 -13.07 20.17 10.59
N ASP A 25 -13.29 21.26 9.86
CA ASP A 25 -13.27 22.67 10.28
C ASP A 25 -11.88 23.21 10.69
N SER A 26 -11.64 24.39 10.15
CA SER A 26 -10.45 25.22 9.97
C SER A 26 -9.69 25.63 11.24
N THR A 27 -8.37 25.85 11.11
CA THR A 27 -7.69 26.96 11.80
C THR A 27 -6.44 27.36 11.02
N ASP A 28 -6.43 28.61 10.57
CA ASP A 28 -5.28 29.32 9.97
C ASP A 28 -4.29 29.68 11.09
N SER A 29 -3.00 29.43 10.88
CA SER A 29 -1.95 29.80 11.84
C SER A 29 -0.65 30.06 11.08
N ASP A 30 -0.54 31.32 10.64
CA ASP A 30 0.71 32.00 10.33
C ASP A 30 1.73 31.79 11.46
N SER A 31 2.88 31.20 11.13
CA SER A 31 4.14 31.52 11.80
C SER A 31 5.33 30.90 11.08
N THR A 32 6.08 31.78 10.42
CA THR A 32 7.54 31.85 10.51
C THR A 32 8.33 30.63 10.03
N VAL A 33 8.76 30.73 8.76
CA VAL A 33 9.91 30.03 8.17
C VAL A 33 11.04 29.77 9.17
N LYS A 34 11.27 28.49 9.50
CA LYS A 34 12.57 27.98 9.91
C LYS A 34 13.07 27.00 8.85
N ALA A 35 13.83 27.54 7.90
CA ALA A 35 14.73 26.77 7.07
C ALA A 35 15.94 26.35 7.90
N THR A 36 15.93 25.10 8.37
CA THR A 36 17.10 24.24 8.65
C THR A 36 16.48 22.86 8.83
N VAL A 37 16.91 21.83 8.10
CA VAL A 37 17.71 20.71 8.62
C VAL A 37 17.87 19.76 7.41
N GLN A 38 19.01 19.08 7.28
CA GLN A 38 19.22 18.02 6.29
C GLN A 38 17.97 17.13 6.19
N GLY A 39 17.19 17.31 5.12
CA GLY A 39 15.85 16.75 5.04
C GLY A 39 15.90 15.23 5.11
N ASP A 40 15.12 14.66 6.03
CA ASP A 40 14.97 13.22 6.15
C ASP A 40 14.72 12.61 4.76
N PRO A 41 15.35 11.47 4.43
CA PRO A 41 15.16 10.89 3.12
C PRO A 41 13.68 10.59 2.90
N LEU A 42 13.10 11.11 1.83
CA LEU A 42 11.72 10.77 1.46
C LEU A 42 11.68 9.29 1.09
N TYR A 43 10.79 8.56 1.76
CA TYR A 43 10.55 7.15 1.52
C TYR A 43 9.14 6.94 0.98
N LEU A 44 9.01 5.95 0.11
CA LEU A 44 7.74 5.41 -0.32
C LEU A 44 7.66 3.96 0.16
N TYR A 45 6.63 3.65 0.92
CA TYR A 45 6.34 2.35 1.49
C TYR A 45 5.37 1.59 0.58
N TYR A 46 5.61 0.29 0.43
CA TYR A 46 4.79 -0.58 -0.40
C TYR A 46 4.57 -1.94 0.27
N ARG A 47 3.47 -2.59 -0.11
CA ARG A 47 3.17 -3.99 0.18
C ARG A 47 3.02 -4.75 -1.13
N LEU A 48 3.44 -6.01 -1.10
CA LEU A 48 3.35 -6.91 -2.23
C LEU A 48 2.22 -7.90 -2.02
N PHE A 49 1.38 -8.07 -3.02
CA PHE A 49 0.30 -9.04 -3.02
C PHE A 49 0.33 -9.85 -4.31
N THR A 50 0.00 -11.13 -4.19
CA THR A 50 -0.56 -11.89 -5.31
C THR A 50 -2.07 -11.67 -5.34
N THR A 51 -2.75 -12.28 -6.31
CA THR A 51 -4.23 -12.31 -6.35
C THR A 51 -4.87 -13.03 -5.15
N TYR A 52 -4.12 -13.78 -4.36
CA TYR A 52 -4.67 -14.61 -3.27
C TYR A 52 -4.05 -14.35 -1.89
N ILE A 53 -2.76 -14.02 -1.84
CA ILE A 53 -1.99 -13.89 -0.60
C ILE A 53 -1.02 -12.70 -0.65
N GLY A 54 -0.68 -12.16 0.53
CA GLY A 54 0.42 -11.22 0.70
C GLY A 54 1.78 -11.89 0.52
N ILE A 55 2.69 -11.22 -0.19
CA ILE A 55 4.07 -11.66 -0.38
C ILE A 55 4.94 -10.93 0.65
N PRO A 56 5.72 -11.64 1.49
CA PRO A 56 6.67 -10.98 2.36
C PRO A 56 7.73 -10.27 1.53
N SER A 57 8.03 -9.01 1.86
CA SER A 57 9.15 -8.29 1.24
C SER A 57 10.46 -8.99 1.59
N ARG A 58 11.39 -9.06 0.64
CA ARG A 58 12.76 -9.55 0.89
C ARG A 58 13.55 -8.60 1.78
N LYS A 59 13.15 -7.33 1.85
CA LYS A 59 13.82 -6.28 2.61
C LYS A 59 12.82 -5.58 3.55
N PRO A 60 12.28 -6.31 4.56
CA PRO A 60 11.31 -5.75 5.48
C PRO A 60 11.97 -4.68 6.36
N ILE A 61 11.22 -3.63 6.67
CA ILE A 61 11.73 -2.51 7.49
C ILE A 61 11.20 -2.54 8.91
N LEU A 62 9.99 -3.06 9.09
CA LEU A 62 9.34 -3.07 10.40
C LEU A 62 9.59 -4.39 11.12
N PRO A 63 10.16 -4.36 12.33
CA PRO A 63 10.17 -5.53 13.20
C PRO A 63 8.72 -5.87 13.57
N GLY A 64 8.21 -6.99 13.04
CA GLY A 64 6.82 -7.44 13.24
C GLY A 64 5.95 -7.38 11.99
N ASN A 65 6.32 -6.62 10.95
CA ASN A 65 5.61 -6.63 9.68
C ASN A 65 6.55 -6.89 8.50
N ARG A 66 6.68 -8.16 8.14
CA ARG A 66 7.53 -8.62 7.04
C ARG A 66 6.98 -8.31 5.64
N TYR A 67 5.78 -7.76 5.52
CA TYR A 67 5.11 -7.51 4.24
C TYR A 67 5.31 -6.09 3.71
N VAL A 68 5.90 -5.20 4.52
CA VAL A 68 6.12 -3.79 4.15
C VAL A 68 7.58 -3.57 3.76
N GLY A 69 7.77 -3.16 2.50
CA GLY A 69 9.03 -2.68 1.94
C GLY A 69 9.06 -1.14 1.84
N ARG A 70 10.24 -0.57 1.55
CA ARG A 70 10.41 0.87 1.30
C ARG A 70 11.39 1.12 0.18
N ILE A 71 11.14 2.16 -0.58
CA ILE A 71 12.04 2.72 -1.59
C ILE A 71 12.37 4.15 -1.23
N ARG A 72 13.58 4.61 -1.53
CA ARG A 72 13.90 6.05 -1.43
C ARG A 72 13.30 6.75 -2.65
N ALA A 73 12.64 7.87 -2.44
CA ALA A 73 12.08 8.68 -3.54
C ALA A 73 13.15 9.06 -4.57
N LYS A 74 14.36 9.37 -4.10
CA LYS A 74 15.54 9.71 -4.92
C LYS A 74 16.06 8.53 -5.77
N SER A 75 15.65 7.29 -5.48
CA SER A 75 16.06 6.11 -6.25
C SER A 75 15.21 5.89 -7.51
N VAL A 76 14.12 6.63 -7.66
CA VAL A 76 13.29 6.67 -8.86
C VAL A 76 13.56 7.99 -9.57
N ALA A 77 14.05 7.92 -10.82
CA ALA A 77 14.34 9.11 -11.61
C ALA A 77 13.05 9.89 -11.90
N PRO A 78 13.06 11.24 -11.81
CA PRO A 78 11.97 12.05 -12.32
C PRO A 78 11.81 11.86 -13.85
N PRO A 79 10.57 11.82 -14.38
CA PRO A 79 9.29 11.88 -13.65
C PRO A 79 9.00 10.57 -12.91
N GLN A 80 8.56 10.65 -11.66
CA GLN A 80 8.21 9.47 -10.85
C GLN A 80 6.87 8.88 -11.33
N THR A 81 6.89 8.14 -12.44
CA THR A 81 5.71 7.46 -12.95
C THR A 81 5.50 6.11 -12.27
N VAL A 82 4.26 5.62 -12.26
CA VAL A 82 3.89 4.30 -11.73
C VAL A 82 4.72 3.21 -12.37
N PHE A 83 4.95 3.26 -13.68
CA PHE A 83 5.81 2.30 -14.39
C PHE A 83 7.22 2.22 -13.77
N LEU A 84 7.86 3.37 -13.52
CA LEU A 84 9.21 3.41 -12.95
C LEU A 84 9.23 2.95 -11.49
N ILE A 85 8.20 3.28 -10.72
CA ILE A 85 8.04 2.82 -9.34
C ILE A 85 7.89 1.30 -9.31
N LYS A 86 6.96 0.71 -10.09
CA LYS A 86 6.78 -0.74 -10.22
C LYS A 86 8.10 -1.41 -10.59
N ARG A 87 8.73 -0.94 -11.68
CA ARG A 87 10.00 -1.49 -12.15
C ARG A 87 11.10 -1.45 -11.07
N HIS A 88 11.16 -0.37 -10.30
CA HIS A 88 12.11 -0.26 -9.20
C HIS A 88 11.80 -1.24 -8.07
N ILE A 89 10.53 -1.40 -7.69
CA ILE A 89 10.09 -2.38 -6.67
C ILE A 89 10.47 -3.81 -7.10
N PHE A 90 10.14 -4.21 -8.33
CA PHE A 90 10.52 -5.53 -8.86
C PHE A 90 12.05 -5.76 -8.79
N LYS A 91 12.84 -4.73 -9.13
CA LYS A 91 14.30 -4.81 -9.09
C LYS A 91 14.85 -5.01 -7.67
N ILE A 92 14.33 -4.31 -6.67
CA ILE A 92 14.87 -4.40 -5.29
C ILE A 92 14.43 -5.66 -4.56
N GLU A 93 13.31 -6.24 -4.99
CA GLU A 93 12.74 -7.50 -4.52
C GLU A 93 13.25 -8.71 -5.33
N ASP A 94 14.17 -8.49 -6.26
CA ASP A 94 14.73 -9.50 -7.18
C ASP A 94 13.66 -10.36 -7.86
N MET A 95 12.56 -9.72 -8.26
CA MET A 95 11.45 -10.35 -8.97
C MET A 95 11.49 -9.98 -10.45
N THR A 96 11.05 -10.90 -11.31
CA THR A 96 10.86 -10.62 -12.74
C THR A 96 9.75 -9.57 -12.90
N TYR A 97 10.04 -8.50 -13.63
CA TYR A 97 9.06 -7.45 -13.91
C TYR A 97 7.82 -8.03 -14.58
N ASN A 98 6.65 -7.78 -14.00
CA ASN A 98 5.38 -8.21 -14.54
C ASN A 98 4.57 -6.98 -15.00
N PRO A 99 4.32 -6.81 -16.32
CA PRO A 99 3.55 -5.67 -16.84
C PRO A 99 2.07 -5.70 -16.43
N GLN A 100 1.53 -6.88 -16.11
CA GLN A 100 0.14 -7.05 -15.64
C GLN A 100 -0.02 -6.75 -14.13
N SER A 101 1.03 -6.26 -13.48
CA SER A 101 0.94 -5.82 -12.09
C SER A 101 0.21 -4.48 -11.96
N ALA A 102 -0.61 -4.36 -10.91
CA ALA A 102 -1.43 -3.19 -10.62
C ALA A 102 -0.94 -2.52 -9.33
N LEU A 103 -0.71 -1.21 -9.37
CA LEU A 103 -0.32 -0.43 -8.19
C LEU A 103 -1.51 0.40 -7.72
N TYR A 104 -1.83 0.32 -6.44
CA TYR A 104 -2.86 1.10 -5.77
C TYR A 104 -2.20 2.05 -4.77
N LEU A 105 -2.73 3.28 -4.66
CA LEU A 105 -2.19 4.28 -3.73
C LEU A 105 -2.23 3.81 -2.28
N SER A 106 -3.33 3.18 -1.87
CA SER A 106 -3.59 2.71 -0.51
C SER A 106 -4.55 1.51 -0.57
N LYS A 107 -4.64 0.75 0.52
CA LYS A 107 -5.68 -0.29 0.75
C LYS A 107 -7.11 0.18 0.48
N SER A 108 -7.35 1.48 0.64
CA SER A 108 -8.66 2.10 0.45
C SER A 108 -8.93 2.47 -1.01
N CYS A 109 -7.92 2.47 -1.88
CA CYS A 109 -8.10 2.87 -3.26
C CYS A 109 -8.79 1.76 -4.06
N ARG A 110 -9.84 2.10 -4.83
CA ARG A 110 -10.60 1.13 -5.65
C ARG A 110 -10.04 0.99 -7.06
N SER A 111 -9.26 1.96 -7.52
CA SER A 111 -8.69 1.99 -8.86
C SER A 111 -7.19 1.78 -8.79
N ALA A 112 -6.69 0.93 -9.69
CA ALA A 112 -5.26 0.89 -9.96
C ALA A 112 -4.85 2.19 -10.68
N LEU A 113 -3.62 2.61 -10.44
CA LEU A 113 -3.01 3.72 -11.17
C LEU A 113 -2.56 3.26 -12.56
N ASP A 114 -2.62 4.19 -13.52
CA ASP A 114 -2.10 3.94 -14.86
C ASP A 114 -0.56 4.02 -14.88
N ASP A 115 0.09 3.26 -15.76
CA ASP A 115 1.54 3.21 -15.85
C ASP A 115 2.18 4.57 -16.23
N GLY A 116 1.45 5.39 -16.99
CA GLY A 116 1.85 6.76 -17.34
C GLY A 116 1.54 7.79 -16.25
N GLU A 117 0.77 7.43 -15.23
CA GLU A 117 0.38 8.34 -14.15
C GLU A 117 1.60 8.73 -13.31
N ARG A 118 1.67 10.03 -12.96
CA ARG A 118 2.75 10.57 -12.13
C ARG A 118 2.34 10.49 -10.66
N VAL A 119 3.21 9.90 -9.85
CA VAL A 119 3.04 9.82 -8.40
C VAL A 119 3.96 10.85 -7.76
N SER A 120 3.38 11.77 -6.99
CA SER A 120 4.16 12.71 -6.19
C SER A 120 4.59 12.04 -4.88
N ILE A 121 5.90 11.83 -4.71
CA ILE A 121 6.47 11.34 -3.45
C ILE A 121 6.91 12.56 -2.64
N SER A 122 6.03 13.02 -1.75
CA SER A 122 6.24 14.19 -0.88
C SER A 122 5.85 13.83 0.56
N PRO A 123 6.39 14.52 1.59
CA PRO A 123 5.94 14.33 2.96
C PRO A 123 4.41 14.42 3.07
N GLY A 124 3.80 13.45 3.76
CA GLY A 124 2.34 13.40 3.93
C GLY A 124 1.54 12.92 2.71
N SER A 125 2.19 12.59 1.58
CA SER A 125 1.49 11.95 0.46
C SER A 125 1.19 10.48 0.75
N VAL A 126 0.24 9.91 0.01
CA VAL A 126 -0.13 8.49 0.16
C VAL A 126 1.08 7.58 -0.12
N GLY A 127 1.27 6.55 0.70
CA GLY A 127 2.44 5.69 0.63
C GLY A 127 3.70 6.28 1.28
N SER A 128 3.66 7.50 1.82
CA SER A 128 4.79 8.06 2.60
C SER A 128 4.85 7.56 4.04
N ASN A 129 3.82 6.84 4.50
CA ASN A 129 3.72 6.26 5.83
C ASN A 129 3.75 4.73 5.75
N PRO A 130 4.42 4.04 6.69
CA PRO A 130 4.46 2.57 6.71
C PRO A 130 3.12 1.90 7.09
N GLU A 131 2.22 2.64 7.76
CA GLU A 131 0.89 2.17 8.16
C GLU A 131 -0.11 2.18 6.99
N ASP A 132 0.04 3.13 6.08
CA ASP A 132 -0.72 3.25 4.83
C ASP A 132 0.21 3.21 3.60
N PRO A 133 0.82 2.03 3.33
CA PRO A 133 1.69 1.83 2.19
C PRO A 133 0.88 1.66 0.90
N MET A 134 1.54 1.87 -0.24
CA MET A 134 0.99 1.50 -1.54
C MET A 134 0.86 -0.02 -1.67
N GLU A 135 -0.10 -0.48 -2.46
CA GLU A 135 -0.34 -1.91 -2.66
C GLU A 135 -0.03 -2.29 -4.10
N LEU A 136 0.97 -3.16 -4.28
CA LEU A 136 1.34 -3.72 -5.58
C LEU A 136 0.79 -5.14 -5.69
N VAL A 137 -0.17 -5.34 -6.59
CA VAL A 137 -0.77 -6.65 -6.88
C VAL A 137 -0.14 -7.24 -8.13
N ILE A 138 0.39 -8.45 -8.03
CA ILE A 138 1.04 -9.17 -9.12
C ILE A 138 0.07 -10.23 -9.67
N ALA A 139 -0.46 -9.98 -10.87
CA ALA A 139 -1.27 -10.95 -11.60
C ALA A 139 -0.35 -12.03 -12.18
N THR A 140 -0.35 -13.22 -11.56
CA THR A 140 0.52 -14.38 -11.86
C THR A 140 1.96 -14.24 -11.34
N TYR A 141 2.22 -14.82 -10.17
CA TYR A 141 3.58 -15.04 -9.67
C TYR A 141 4.05 -16.43 -10.13
N THR A 142 4.93 -16.48 -11.12
CA THR A 142 5.57 -17.73 -11.60
C THR A 142 6.94 -17.96 -10.93
N GLY A 143 7.17 -17.39 -9.75
CA GLY A 143 8.37 -17.61 -8.95
C GLY A 143 8.20 -18.82 -8.04
N SER A 144 9.27 -19.60 -7.87
CA SER A 144 9.30 -20.86 -7.12
C SER A 144 8.71 -20.73 -5.70
N PRO A 145 7.88 -21.69 -5.23
CA PRO A 145 7.33 -21.67 -3.89
C PRO A 145 8.41 -22.13 -2.90
N GLN A 146 9.16 -21.20 -2.33
CA GLN A 146 9.79 -21.40 -1.01
C GLN A 146 9.11 -20.52 0.04
N ILE A 147 7.79 -20.38 -0.06
CA ILE A 147 7.01 -19.59 0.90
C ILE A 147 6.27 -20.59 1.78
N GLU A 148 6.85 -20.81 2.95
CA GLU A 148 6.16 -21.38 4.10
C GLU A 148 4.82 -20.66 4.26
N ILE A 149 3.74 -21.41 4.14
CA ILE A 149 2.37 -20.90 4.10
C ILE A 149 2.04 -20.34 5.49
N VAL A 150 2.38 -19.09 5.74
CA VAL A 150 1.79 -18.35 6.86
C VAL A 150 0.45 -17.84 6.36
N SER A 151 -0.53 -18.73 6.47
CA SER A 151 -1.94 -18.37 6.50
C SER A 151 -2.08 -17.20 7.49
N MET A 152 -2.38 -16.00 6.97
CA MET A 152 -2.95 -14.95 7.80
C MET A 152 -4.31 -15.49 8.28
N LYS A 153 -4.30 -16.22 9.39
CA LYS A 153 -5.51 -16.46 10.16
C LYS A 153 -6.01 -15.09 10.60
N PRO A 154 -7.27 -14.72 10.31
CA PRO A 154 -7.90 -13.64 11.04
C PRO A 154 -8.11 -14.15 12.46
N GLU A 155 -7.14 -13.93 13.32
CA GLU A 155 -7.28 -14.17 14.74
C GLU A 155 -8.14 -13.03 15.30
N TYR A 156 -9.44 -13.09 15.02
CA TYR A 156 -10.44 -12.38 15.81
C TYR A 156 -10.51 -13.10 17.15
N SER A 157 -9.74 -12.60 18.11
CA SER A 157 -9.94 -12.91 19.52
C SER A 157 -11.32 -12.38 19.91
N ALA A 158 -12.31 -13.27 19.90
CA ALA A 158 -13.54 -13.03 20.63
C ALA A 158 -13.18 -12.95 22.12
N THR A 159 -13.02 -11.73 22.64
CA THR A 159 -13.02 -11.50 24.08
C THR A 159 -14.43 -11.80 24.63
N PRO A 160 -14.52 -12.37 25.85
CA PRO A 160 -15.75 -12.94 26.35
C PRO A 160 -16.77 -11.84 26.68
N ALA A 161 -18.03 -12.15 26.40
CA ALA A 161 -19.18 -11.36 26.81
C ALA A 161 -19.13 -11.09 28.33
N CYS A 162 -18.86 -9.84 28.70
CA CYS A 162 -19.16 -9.32 30.03
C CYS A 162 -20.46 -8.53 29.93
N ILE A 163 -21.59 -9.15 30.30
CA ILE A 163 -22.79 -8.43 30.75
C ILE A 163 -23.42 -9.20 31.91
N ILE A 164 -23.20 -8.72 33.13
CA ILE A 164 -24.03 -8.83 34.35
C ILE A 164 -23.77 -7.50 35.11
N PRO A 165 -24.74 -6.83 35.77
CA PRO A 165 -25.99 -7.35 36.34
C PRO A 165 -27.29 -6.79 35.77
#